data_AF-A6K2X9-F1
#
_entry.id   AF-A6K2X9-F1
#
_cell.length_a   1.000
_cell.length_b   1.000
_cell.length_c   1.000
_cell.angle_alpha   90.00
_cell.angle_beta   90.00
_cell.angle_gamma   90.00
#
_symmetry.space_group_name_H-M   'P 1'
#
loop_
_entity.id
_entity.type
_entity.pdbx_description
1 polymer ?
#
loop_
_entity_poly.entity_id
_entity_poly.type
_entity_poly.pdbx_seq_one_letter_code
_entity_poly.pdbx_strand_id
1 'polypeptide(L)'
;MNILFLQWKVKLPPQKEVITSDELLTHLGNCLLSIKPQEKSEGLQLNFQQNVGDAMTVLPKLATGLDVNVRFTGVSDFEYTPECSVFDLLGVPLYHGWLVDPQSPEAVSAVGKLSYNQLVEKIIICKHSSDSNLVTEGLIAEQFLETTAAQLTYHGLCELTATAKEDELSV
;
A
#
# COMPACT_ATOMS: atom_id res chain seq x y z
N MET A 1 -7.33 10.84 6.75
CA MET A 1 -8.10 11.81 7.56
C MET A 1 -9.32 11.20 8.24
N ASN A 2 -10.24 10.53 7.53
CA ASN A 2 -11.43 9.92 8.13
C ASN A 2 -11.12 9.03 9.35
N ILE A 3 -10.09 8.20 9.27
CA ILE A 3 -9.60 7.39 10.40
C ILE A 3 -9.25 8.25 11.62
N LEU A 4 -8.54 9.36 11.44
CA LEU A 4 -8.15 10.26 12.53
C LEU A 4 -9.35 10.98 13.15
N PHE A 5 -10.39 11.27 12.37
CA PHE A 5 -11.65 11.82 12.88
C PHE A 5 -12.44 10.78 13.68
N LEU A 6 -12.57 9.56 13.18
CA LEU A 6 -13.24 8.45 13.87
C LEU A 6 -12.55 8.08 15.19
N GLN A 7 -11.22 8.17 15.24
CA GLN A 7 -10.42 7.99 16.45
C GLN A 7 -10.40 9.23 17.38
N TRP A 8 -11.08 10.31 17.00
CA TRP A 8 -11.07 11.61 17.69
C TRP A 8 -9.67 12.22 17.92
N LYS A 9 -8.67 11.79 17.12
CA LYS A 9 -7.31 12.36 17.11
C LYS A 9 -7.30 13.76 16.49
N VAL A 10 -8.22 14.01 15.55
CA VAL A 10 -8.51 15.34 15.02
C VAL A 10 -9.98 15.64 15.29
N LYS A 11 -10.27 16.87 15.72
CA LYS A 11 -11.63 17.34 15.97
C LYS A 11 -11.91 18.60 15.16
N LEU A 12 -13.07 18.65 14.54
CA LEU A 12 -13.56 19.84 13.86
C LEU A 12 -14.53 20.61 14.77
N PRO A 13 -14.67 21.93 14.59
CA PRO A 13 -15.73 22.68 15.25
C PRO A 13 -17.11 22.05 14.98
N PRO A 14 -18.02 22.03 15.97
CA PRO A 14 -19.39 21.58 15.74
C PRO A 14 -20.01 22.34 14.55
N GLN A 15 -20.77 21.63 13.71
CA GLN A 15 -21.47 22.19 12.54
C GLN A 15 -20.55 22.76 11.44
N LYS A 16 -19.26 22.42 11.41
CA LYS A 16 -18.42 22.73 10.24
C LYS A 16 -18.90 21.90 9.04
N GLU A 17 -19.45 22.57 8.03
CA GLU A 17 -20.02 21.94 6.83
C GLU A 17 -18.99 21.71 5.72
N VAL A 18 -17.95 22.54 5.65
CA VAL A 18 -16.93 22.49 4.58
C VAL A 18 -15.53 22.58 5.18
N ILE A 19 -14.61 21.81 4.60
CA ILE A 19 -13.18 21.77 4.94
C ILE A 19 -12.35 21.76 3.65
N THR A 20 -11.22 22.48 3.63
CA THR A 20 -10.33 22.57 2.47
C THR A 20 -9.21 21.53 2.53
N SER A 21 -8.56 21.26 1.40
CA SER A 21 -7.36 20.41 1.36
C SER A 21 -6.25 20.93 2.26
N ASP A 22 -6.01 22.24 2.28
CA ASP A 22 -4.98 22.86 3.12
C ASP A 22 -5.25 22.64 4.62
N GLU A 23 -6.51 22.75 5.05
CA GLU A 23 -6.90 22.45 6.43
C GLU A 23 -6.65 20.98 6.77
N LEU A 24 -7.03 20.06 5.88
CA LEU A 24 -6.81 18.61 6.07
C LEU A 24 -5.32 18.27 6.15
N LEU A 25 -4.50 18.80 5.24
CA LEU A 25 -3.05 18.59 5.22
C LEU A 25 -2.38 19.20 6.45
N THR A 26 -2.83 20.36 6.91
CA THR A 26 -2.34 20.98 8.15
C THR A 26 -2.62 20.08 9.36
N HIS A 27 -3.86 19.56 9.48
CA HIS A 27 -4.19 18.62 10.55
C HIS A 27 -3.34 17.34 10.48
N LEU A 28 -3.16 16.78 9.29
CA LEU A 28 -2.38 15.56 9.09
C LEU A 28 -0.89 15.77 9.43
N GLY A 29 -0.29 16.87 8.96
CA GLY A 29 1.09 17.23 9.26
C GLY A 29 1.32 17.43 10.75
N ASN A 30 0.40 18.10 11.44
CA ASN A 30 0.46 18.26 12.91
C ASN A 30 0.40 16.90 13.63
N CYS A 31 -0.44 15.97 13.17
CA CYS A 31 -0.46 14.62 13.72
C CYS A 31 0.88 13.90 13.52
N LEU A 32 1.44 13.94 12.31
CA LEU A 32 2.72 13.28 12.00
C LEU A 32 3.87 13.81 12.85
N LEU A 33 3.99 15.13 12.97
CA LEU A 33 5.04 15.78 13.77
C LEU A 33 4.89 15.54 15.28
N SER A 34 3.70 15.14 15.73
CA SER A 34 3.42 14.86 17.15
C SER A 34 3.70 13.40 17.55
N ILE A 35 4.01 12.52 16.58
CA ILE A 35 4.34 11.12 16.86
C ILE A 35 5.69 11.07 17.58
N LYS A 36 5.75 10.24 18.62
CA LYS A 36 6.99 9.99 19.37
C LYS A 36 7.58 8.65 18.96
N PRO A 37 8.92 8.55 18.86
CA PRO A 37 9.57 7.26 18.63
C PRO A 37 9.23 6.31 19.78
N GLN A 38 8.95 5.05 19.44
CA GLN A 38 8.62 4.01 20.44
C GLN A 38 9.85 3.62 21.28
N GLU A 39 11.04 3.71 20.70
CA GLU A 39 12.30 3.29 21.33
C GLU A 39 13.31 4.43 21.49
N LYS A 40 14.17 4.29 22.52
CA LYS A 40 15.16 5.31 22.90
C LYS A 40 16.54 5.09 22.29
N SER A 41 16.78 4.02 21.53
CA SER A 41 18.10 3.80 20.92
C SER A 41 18.37 4.85 19.82
N GLU A 42 19.61 5.34 19.75
CA GLU A 42 19.99 6.44 18.87
C GLU A 42 19.77 6.11 17.38
N GLY A 43 20.12 4.88 16.96
CA GLY A 43 19.91 4.42 15.59
C GLY A 43 18.43 4.36 15.18
N LEU A 44 17.54 3.91 16.08
CA LEU A 44 16.10 3.87 15.80
C LEU A 44 15.48 5.28 15.77
N GLN A 45 16.01 6.22 16.56
CA GLN A 45 15.58 7.61 16.50
C GLN A 45 15.94 8.27 15.16
N LEU A 46 17.14 7.98 14.62
CA LEU A 46 17.53 8.48 13.31
C LEU A 46 16.64 7.93 12.19
N ASN A 47 16.34 6.62 12.23
CA ASN A 47 15.42 6.02 11.26
C ASN A 47 14.01 6.62 11.38
N PHE A 48 13.50 6.83 12.60
CA PHE A 48 12.22 7.48 12.81
C PHE A 48 12.19 8.91 12.24
N GLN A 49 13.24 9.71 12.48
CA GLN A 49 13.34 11.06 11.93
C GLN A 49 13.35 11.06 10.40
N GLN A 50 14.04 10.09 9.79
CA GLN A 50 14.01 9.91 8.34
C GLN A 50 12.60 9.59 7.84
N ASN A 51 11.91 8.63 8.45
CA ASN A 51 10.53 8.29 8.09
C ASN A 51 9.60 9.50 8.19
N VAL A 52 9.75 10.34 9.22
CA VAL A 52 8.96 11.58 9.35
C VAL A 52 9.29 12.55 8.22
N GLY A 53 10.57 12.72 7.87
CA GLY A 53 10.98 13.56 6.73
C GLY A 53 10.42 13.08 5.40
N ASP A 54 10.46 11.78 5.15
CA ASP A 54 9.92 11.13 3.96
C ASP A 54 8.39 11.32 3.89
N ALA A 55 7.67 11.06 4.99
CA ALA A 55 6.23 11.27 5.10
C ALA A 55 5.81 12.72 4.84
N MET A 56 6.56 13.70 5.36
CA MET A 56 6.29 15.12 5.13
C MET A 56 6.50 15.51 3.67
N THR A 57 7.45 14.85 2.98
CA THR A 57 7.75 15.11 1.56
C THR A 57 6.63 14.60 0.65
N VAL A 58 6.01 13.47 0.98
CA VAL A 58 4.89 12.89 0.22
C VAL A 58 3.51 13.44 0.60
N LEU A 59 3.40 14.17 1.72
CA LEU A 59 2.12 14.68 2.24
C LEU A 59 1.26 15.40 1.19
N PRO A 60 1.79 16.28 0.31
CA PRO A 60 0.98 16.94 -0.72
C PRO A 60 0.41 15.96 -1.74
N LYS A 61 1.09 14.85 -2.03
CA LYS A 61 0.63 13.84 -2.99
C LYS A 61 -0.67 13.17 -2.55
N LEU A 62 -0.95 13.10 -1.25
CA LEU A 62 -2.22 12.55 -0.74
C LEU A 62 -3.46 13.30 -1.27
N ALA A 63 -3.31 14.56 -1.68
CA ALA A 63 -4.40 15.35 -2.26
C ALA A 63 -4.53 15.17 -3.79
N THR A 64 -3.49 14.67 -4.47
CA THR A 64 -3.42 14.61 -5.94
C THR A 64 -3.26 13.21 -6.52
N GLY A 65 -2.97 12.21 -5.69
CA GLY A 65 -2.70 10.83 -6.08
C GLY A 65 -1.45 10.30 -5.38
N LEU A 66 -1.57 9.13 -4.75
CA LEU A 66 -0.47 8.47 -4.04
C LEU A 66 -0.08 7.22 -4.81
N ASP A 67 1.19 7.10 -5.16
CA ASP A 67 1.72 5.94 -5.88
C ASP A 67 2.06 4.82 -4.89
N VAL A 68 1.43 3.67 -5.05
CA VAL A 68 1.74 2.45 -4.30
C VAL A 68 2.03 1.31 -5.27
N ASN A 69 2.92 0.41 -4.88
CA ASN A 69 3.28 -0.74 -5.71
C ASN A 69 3.07 -2.04 -4.93
N VAL A 70 1.96 -2.73 -5.23
CA VAL A 70 1.56 -3.97 -4.55
C VAL A 70 2.48 -5.13 -4.92
N ARG A 71 2.57 -6.12 -4.04
CA ARG A 71 3.02 -7.48 -4.34
C ARG A 71 1.85 -8.42 -4.19
N PHE A 72 1.74 -9.40 -5.05
CA PHE A 72 0.56 -10.27 -5.10
C PHE A 72 0.57 -11.40 -4.06
N THR A 73 1.46 -11.35 -3.08
CA THR A 73 1.79 -12.45 -2.15
C THR A 73 1.04 -12.39 -0.82
N GLY A 74 0.47 -11.24 -0.46
CA GLY A 74 -0.15 -11.03 0.83
C GLY A 74 -0.90 -9.70 0.86
N VAL A 75 -1.87 -9.56 1.75
CA VAL A 75 -2.77 -8.39 1.77
C VAL A 75 -2.11 -7.10 2.24
N SER A 76 -0.96 -7.18 2.91
CA SER A 76 -0.16 -6.04 3.37
C SER A 76 1.15 -5.90 2.59
N ASP A 77 1.32 -6.65 1.51
CA ASP A 77 2.61 -6.73 0.83
C ASP A 77 2.72 -5.63 -0.22
N PHE A 78 3.43 -4.56 0.13
CA PHE A 78 3.79 -3.49 -0.79
C PHE A 78 5.32 -3.44 -0.98
N GLU A 79 5.78 -2.88 -2.10
CA GLU A 79 7.12 -2.33 -2.15
C GLU A 79 7.18 -1.11 -1.21
N TYR A 80 8.13 -1.13 -0.26
CA TYR A 80 8.25 -0.05 0.69
C TYR A 80 8.78 1.21 0.02
N THR A 81 7.94 2.23 -0.05
CA THR A 81 8.26 3.56 -0.58
C THR A 81 8.00 4.64 0.47
N PRO A 82 8.51 5.88 0.29
CA PRO A 82 8.16 7.01 1.16
C PRO A 82 6.64 7.21 1.35
N GLU A 83 5.84 6.88 0.35
CA GLU A 83 4.37 6.93 0.42
C GLU A 83 3.79 6.01 1.53
N CYS A 84 4.39 4.84 1.74
CA CYS A 84 3.98 3.89 2.77
C CYS A 84 4.25 4.42 4.19
N SER A 85 5.31 5.23 4.36
CA SER A 85 5.75 5.73 5.67
C SER A 85 4.68 6.57 6.39
N VAL A 86 3.77 7.22 5.66
CA VAL A 86 2.65 7.98 6.23
C VAL A 86 1.73 7.08 7.05
N PHE A 87 1.40 5.90 6.51
CA PHE A 87 0.49 4.95 7.15
C PHE A 87 1.17 4.28 8.36
N ASP A 88 2.42 3.88 8.21
CA ASP A 88 3.22 3.27 9.28
C ASP A 88 3.37 4.21 10.48
N LEU A 89 3.70 5.47 10.24
CA LEU A 89 3.82 6.48 11.30
C LEU A 89 2.49 6.69 12.03
N LEU A 90 1.38 6.76 11.31
CA LEU A 90 0.06 6.95 11.91
C LEU A 90 -0.47 5.70 12.61
N GLY A 91 0.22 4.55 12.45
CA GLY A 91 -0.24 3.25 12.92
C GLY A 91 -1.53 2.82 12.24
N VAL A 92 -1.66 3.13 10.95
CA VAL A 92 -2.82 2.78 10.13
C VAL A 92 -2.39 1.66 9.19
N PRO A 93 -2.96 0.45 9.30
CA PRO A 93 -2.67 -0.61 8.34
C PRO A 93 -3.09 -0.19 6.93
N LEU A 94 -2.24 -0.51 5.94
CA LEU A 94 -2.53 -0.36 4.52
C LEU A 94 -2.71 -1.77 3.92
N TYR A 95 -3.82 -1.97 3.22
CA TYR A 95 -4.18 -3.27 2.66
C TYR A 95 -4.51 -3.21 1.16
N HIS A 96 -4.39 -4.34 0.48
CA HIS A 96 -4.97 -4.60 -0.84
C HIS A 96 -5.48 -6.05 -0.95
N GLY A 97 -6.40 -6.29 -1.88
CA GLY A 97 -6.97 -7.62 -2.14
C GLY A 97 -6.50 -8.26 -3.45
N TRP A 98 -5.47 -7.69 -4.06
CA TRP A 98 -4.91 -8.16 -5.33
C TRP A 98 -3.87 -9.27 -5.10
N LEU A 99 -4.33 -10.48 -4.81
CA LEU A 99 -3.47 -11.63 -4.53
C LEU A 99 -3.57 -12.67 -5.65
N VAL A 100 -2.46 -13.37 -5.89
CA VAL A 100 -2.47 -14.55 -6.77
C VAL A 100 -3.07 -15.75 -6.01
N ASP A 101 -4.00 -16.47 -6.64
CA ASP A 101 -4.66 -17.61 -6.00
C ASP A 101 -3.73 -18.84 -5.96
N PRO A 102 -3.43 -19.42 -4.78
CA PRO A 102 -2.64 -20.65 -4.65
C PRO A 102 -3.21 -21.85 -5.42
N GLN A 103 -4.51 -21.84 -5.76
CA GLN A 103 -5.15 -22.87 -6.58
C GLN A 103 -4.76 -22.80 -8.06
N SER A 104 -4.03 -21.75 -8.48
CA SER A 104 -3.48 -21.59 -9.83
C SER A 104 -1.95 -21.66 -9.80
N PRO A 105 -1.33 -22.86 -9.73
CA PRO A 105 0.12 -22.99 -9.59
C PRO A 105 0.92 -22.32 -10.72
N GLU A 106 0.38 -22.30 -11.93
CA GLU A 106 1.06 -21.63 -13.06
C GLU A 106 1.12 -20.11 -12.83
N ALA A 107 0.04 -19.50 -12.33
CA ALA A 107 0.00 -18.08 -12.01
C ALA A 107 0.92 -17.76 -10.82
N VAL A 108 0.92 -18.58 -9.78
CA VAL A 108 1.83 -18.42 -8.63
C VAL A 108 3.28 -18.47 -9.08
N SER A 109 3.64 -19.42 -9.96
CA SER A 109 4.99 -19.53 -10.51
C SER A 109 5.35 -18.33 -11.39
N ALA A 110 4.45 -17.91 -12.28
CA ALA A 110 4.71 -16.82 -13.22
C ALA A 110 4.78 -15.45 -12.53
N VAL A 111 3.94 -15.19 -11.53
CA VAL A 111 3.93 -13.95 -10.75
C VAL A 111 5.06 -13.93 -9.72
N GLY A 112 5.25 -15.03 -8.99
CA GLY A 112 6.28 -15.15 -7.96
C GLY A 112 6.13 -14.12 -6.85
N LYS A 113 7.26 -13.47 -6.48
CA LYS A 113 7.33 -12.43 -5.44
C LYS A 113 7.44 -11.00 -6.01
N LEU A 114 7.15 -10.85 -7.29
CA LEU A 114 7.32 -9.59 -7.99
C LEU A 114 6.27 -8.58 -7.53
N SER A 115 6.66 -7.31 -7.46
CA SER A 115 5.69 -6.21 -7.38
C SER A 115 5.03 -5.99 -8.74
N TYR A 116 3.93 -5.23 -8.77
CA TYR A 116 3.24 -4.90 -10.02
C TYR A 116 4.20 -4.32 -11.07
N ASN A 117 5.03 -3.33 -10.71
CA ASN A 117 6.00 -2.74 -11.64
C ASN A 117 6.98 -3.80 -12.20
N GLN A 118 7.52 -4.65 -11.33
CA GLN A 118 8.44 -5.72 -11.73
C GLN A 118 7.76 -6.77 -12.62
N LEU A 119 6.49 -7.07 -12.37
CA LEU A 119 5.73 -8.03 -13.16
C LEU A 119 5.46 -7.51 -14.57
N VAL A 120 5.10 -6.23 -14.72
CA VAL A 120 4.93 -5.58 -16.02
C VAL A 120 6.23 -5.59 -16.83
N GLU A 121 7.36 -5.26 -16.20
CA GLU A 121 8.68 -5.34 -16.84
C GLU A 121 9.01 -6.77 -17.28
N LYS A 122 8.75 -7.76 -16.42
CA LYS A 122 8.95 -9.18 -16.74
C LYS A 122 8.13 -9.60 -17.95
N ILE A 123 6.85 -9.20 -18.03
CA ILE A 123 5.98 -9.54 -19.17
C ILE A 123 6.59 -9.03 -20.48
N ILE A 124 7.11 -7.81 -20.50
CA ILE A 124 7.77 -7.23 -21.69
C ILE A 124 8.99 -8.08 -22.09
N ILE A 125 9.84 -8.43 -21.12
CA ILE A 125 11.04 -9.26 -21.36
C ILE A 125 10.63 -10.64 -21.91
N CYS A 126 9.65 -11.28 -21.29
CA CYS A 126 9.14 -12.59 -21.70
C CYS A 126 8.60 -12.58 -23.13
N LYS A 127 7.85 -11.54 -23.53
CA LYS A 127 7.30 -11.40 -24.89
C LYS A 127 8.37 -11.31 -25.99
N HIS A 128 9.56 -10.82 -25.67
CA HIS A 128 10.68 -10.70 -26.61
C HIS A 128 11.68 -11.85 -26.51
N SER A 129 11.45 -12.83 -25.64
CA SER A 129 12.33 -13.98 -25.47
C SER A 129 12.23 -14.98 -26.64
N SER A 130 13.34 -15.64 -26.96
CA SER A 130 13.35 -16.80 -27.85
C SER A 130 13.08 -18.12 -27.13
N ASP A 131 13.07 -18.13 -25.79
CA ASP A 131 12.73 -19.28 -24.97
C ASP A 131 11.20 -19.41 -24.83
N SER A 132 10.64 -20.48 -25.39
CA SER A 132 9.20 -20.77 -25.34
C SER A 132 8.65 -20.87 -23.92
N ASN A 133 9.45 -21.28 -22.94
CA ASN A 133 9.03 -21.35 -21.54
C ASN A 133 8.82 -19.94 -20.97
N LEU A 134 9.75 -19.02 -21.24
CA LEU A 134 9.64 -17.62 -20.80
C LEU A 134 8.47 -16.91 -21.49
N VAL A 135 8.23 -17.18 -22.78
CA VAL A 135 7.06 -16.65 -23.49
C VAL A 135 5.77 -17.13 -22.82
N THR A 136 5.68 -18.43 -22.49
CA THR A 136 4.50 -19.00 -21.82
C THR A 136 4.29 -18.39 -20.44
N GLU A 137 5.35 -18.24 -19.65
CA GLU A 137 5.32 -17.58 -18.35
C GLU A 137 4.82 -16.12 -18.44
N GLY A 138 5.27 -15.38 -19.46
CA GLY A 138 4.81 -14.02 -19.74
C GLY A 138 3.32 -13.96 -20.08
N LEU A 139 2.81 -14.90 -20.88
CA LEU A 139 1.39 -14.99 -21.22
C LEU A 139 0.52 -15.29 -19.98
N ILE A 140 0.99 -16.16 -19.09
CA ILE A 140 0.28 -16.47 -17.84
C ILE A 140 0.23 -15.24 -16.92
N ALA A 141 1.36 -14.53 -16.77
CA ALA A 141 1.43 -13.31 -15.98
C ALA A 141 0.53 -12.19 -16.55
N GLU A 142 0.50 -12.04 -17.88
CA GLU A 142 -0.40 -11.11 -18.56
C GLU A 142 -1.87 -11.48 -18.35
N GLN A 143 -2.23 -12.75 -18.53
CA GLN A 143 -3.58 -13.26 -18.29
C GLN A 143 -4.05 -13.03 -16.85
N PHE A 144 -3.15 -13.19 -15.87
CA PHE A 144 -3.43 -12.85 -14.48
C PHE A 144 -3.80 -11.37 -14.33
N LEU A 145 -3.00 -10.44 -14.85
CA LEU A 145 -3.29 -9.01 -14.78
C LEU A 145 -4.60 -8.64 -15.48
N GLU A 146 -4.89 -9.23 -16.64
CA GLU A 146 -6.12 -8.96 -17.39
C GLU A 146 -7.37 -9.44 -16.66
N THR A 147 -7.34 -10.68 -16.13
CA THR A 147 -8.50 -11.28 -15.45
C THR A 147 -8.77 -10.67 -14.08
N THR A 148 -7.74 -10.07 -13.47
CA THR A 148 -7.80 -9.46 -12.14
C THR A 148 -7.65 -7.94 -12.19
N ALA A 149 -7.92 -7.31 -13.34
CA ALA A 149 -7.73 -5.87 -13.58
C ALA A 149 -8.51 -4.95 -12.64
N ALA A 150 -9.56 -5.47 -11.97
CA ALA A 150 -10.27 -4.77 -10.90
C ALA A 150 -9.49 -4.68 -9.57
N GLN A 151 -8.29 -5.28 -9.50
CA GLN A 151 -7.36 -5.24 -8.37
C GLN A 151 -7.89 -5.85 -7.08
N LEU A 152 -8.87 -6.75 -7.21
CA LEU A 152 -9.44 -7.52 -6.11
C LEU A 152 -9.76 -8.92 -6.62
N THR A 153 -9.24 -9.92 -5.92
CA THR A 153 -9.49 -11.33 -6.21
C THR A 153 -10.33 -11.96 -5.12
N TYR A 154 -11.00 -13.08 -5.41
CA TYR A 154 -11.73 -13.82 -4.38
C TYR A 154 -10.79 -14.31 -3.26
N HIS A 155 -9.62 -14.87 -3.62
CA HIS A 155 -8.62 -15.27 -2.65
C HIS A 155 -8.18 -14.10 -1.76
N GLY A 156 -7.84 -12.95 -2.37
CA GLY A 156 -7.46 -11.75 -1.62
C GLY A 156 -8.58 -11.21 -0.72
N LEU A 157 -9.84 -11.30 -1.12
CA LEU A 157 -10.97 -10.92 -0.26
C LEU A 157 -11.09 -11.82 0.98
N CYS A 158 -10.91 -13.14 0.81
CA CYS A 158 -10.89 -14.09 1.91
C CYS A 158 -9.74 -13.82 2.88
N GLU A 159 -8.53 -13.62 2.35
CA GLU A 159 -7.34 -13.31 3.16
C GLU A 159 -7.47 -11.95 3.88
N LEU A 160 -8.04 -10.94 3.23
CA LEU A 160 -8.33 -9.65 3.86
C LEU A 160 -9.27 -9.80 5.04
N THR A 161 -10.35 -10.56 4.86
CA THR A 161 -11.35 -10.82 5.90
C THR A 161 -10.74 -11.56 7.10
N ALA A 162 -9.79 -12.47 6.85
CA ALA A 162 -9.11 -13.21 7.90
C ALA A 162 -7.99 -12.40 8.59
N THR A 163 -7.37 -11.45 7.89
CA THR A 163 -6.22 -10.69 8.37
C THR A 163 -6.62 -9.41 9.10
N ALA A 164 -7.64 -8.71 8.61
CA ALA A 164 -8.12 -7.47 9.21
C ALA A 164 -8.63 -7.75 10.62
N LYS A 165 -8.16 -6.96 11.60
CA LYS A 165 -8.57 -7.14 13.00
C LYS A 165 -9.93 -6.52 13.24
N GLU A 166 -10.70 -7.17 14.09
CA GLU A 166 -11.96 -6.61 14.60
C GLU A 166 -11.70 -5.25 15.28
N ASP A 167 -12.57 -4.28 15.02
CA ASP A 167 -12.50 -2.89 15.50
C ASP A 167 -11.25 -2.07 15.11
N GLU A 168 -10.41 -2.54 14.18
CA GLU A 168 -9.28 -1.79 13.62
C GLU A 168 -9.72 -0.94 12.42
N LEU A 169 -9.22 0.30 12.34
CA LEU A 169 -9.45 1.19 11.19
C LEU A 169 -8.22 1.17 10.29
N SER A 170 -8.39 0.75 9.03
CA SER A 170 -7.33 0.62 8.02
C SER A 170 -7.68 1.37 6.73
N VAL A 171 -6.71 1.43 5.82
CA VAL A 171 -6.87 1.93 4.43
C VAL A 171 -6.79 0.77 3.46
#